data_AF-A0A6M3LQZ9-F1
#
_entry.id   AF-A0A6M3LQZ9-F1
#
_cell.length_a   1.000
_cell.length_b   1.000
_cell.length_c   1.000
_cell.angle_alpha   90.00
_cell.angle_beta   90.00
_cell.angle_gamma   90.00
#
_symmetry.space_group_name_H-M   'P 1'
#
loop_
_entity.id
_entity.type
_entity.pdbx_description
1 polymer ?
#
loop_
_entity_poly.entity_id
_entity_poly.type
_entity_poly.pdbx_seq_one_letter_code
_entity_poly.pdbx_strand_id
1 'polypeptide(L)' 'MKRLTPMKAIRAKCLECSNDSFKEVRLCPCADCPLYPYRNGRRPKKASGIKDNKNENE' A
#
# COMPACT_ATOMS: atom_id res chain seq x y z
N MET A 1 -1.84 19.92 -7.54
CA MET A 1 -1.15 18.82 -6.82
C MET A 1 -2.17 17.72 -6.55
N LYS A 2 -1.95 16.52 -7.10
CA LYS A 2 -2.87 15.38 -6.92
C LYS A 2 -2.76 14.93 -5.46
N ARG A 3 -3.83 15.04 -4.68
CA ARG A 3 -3.85 14.60 -3.27
C ARG A 3 -3.65 13.09 -3.24
N LEU A 4 -2.46 12.63 -2.90
CA LEU A 4 -2.23 11.21 -2.65
C LEU A 4 -2.94 10.84 -1.35
N THR A 5 -3.73 9.77 -1.40
CA THR A 5 -4.21 9.17 -0.15
C THR A 5 -3.00 8.61 0.60
N PRO A 6 -3.03 8.59 1.95
CA PRO A 6 -1.94 8.01 2.73
C PRO A 6 -1.55 6.60 2.27
N MET A 7 -2.53 5.81 1.82
CA MET A 7 -2.29 4.47 1.26
C MET A 7 -1.48 4.48 -0.05
N LYS A 8 -1.75 5.43 -0.96
CA LYS A 8 -0.97 5.58 -2.19
C LYS A 8 0.44 6.09 -1.89
N ALA A 9 0.60 6.98 -0.91
CA ALA A 9 1.92 7.45 -0.47
C ALA A 9 2.77 6.30 0.14
N ILE A 10 2.17 5.47 1.00
CA ILE A 10 2.85 4.30 1.57
C ILE A 10 3.27 3.33 0.45
N ARG A 11 2.38 3.05 -0.51
CA ARG A 11 2.71 2.17 -1.64
C ARG A 11 3.84 2.73 -2.50
N ALA A 12 3.84 4.04 -2.78
CA ALA A 12 4.94 4.69 -3.49
C ALA A 12 6.27 4.56 -2.72
N LYS A 13 6.24 4.71 -1.38
CA LYS A 13 7.42 4.50 -0.55
C LYS A 13 7.93 3.07 -0.58
N CYS A 14 7.04 2.08 -0.59
CA CYS A 14 7.42 0.67 -0.74
C CYS A 14 8.04 0.39 -2.11
N LEU A 15 7.53 1.01 -3.17
CA LEU A 15 8.09 0.91 -4.52
C LEU A 15 9.49 1.51 -4.58
N GLU A 16 9.68 2.72 -4.05
CA GLU A 16 11.00 3.37 -3.96
C GLU A 16 12.00 2.50 -3.19
N CYS A 17 11.58 1.91 -2.06
CA CYS A 17 12.41 0.99 -1.27
C CYS A 17 12.77 -0.30 -2.03
N SER A 18 11.95 -0.71 -2.99
CA SER A 18 12.10 -1.95 -3.76
C SER A 18 12.58 -1.69 -5.19
N ASN A 19 13.19 -0.53 -5.45
CA ASN A 19 13.66 -0.09 -6.77
C ASN A 19 12.58 -0.17 -7.87
N ASP A 20 11.38 0.33 -7.54
CA ASP A 20 10.15 0.30 -8.35
C ASP A 20 9.68 -1.10 -8.79
N SER A 21 10.20 -2.15 -8.17
CA SER A 21 9.79 -3.53 -8.46
C SER A 21 8.55 -3.93 -7.67
N PHE A 22 7.41 -4.04 -8.38
CA PHE A 22 6.16 -4.54 -7.81
C PHE A 22 6.26 -5.97 -7.25
N LYS A 23 7.13 -6.80 -7.83
CA LYS A 23 7.37 -8.18 -7.38
C LYS A 23 8.06 -8.18 -6.03
N GLU A 24 9.09 -7.36 -5.87
CA GLU A 24 9.82 -7.20 -4.62
C GLU A 24 8.93 -6.64 -3.50
N VAL A 25 8.04 -5.68 -3.79
CA VAL A 25 7.07 -5.20 -2.79
C VAL A 25 6.14 -6.32 -2.31
N ARG A 26 5.73 -7.23 -3.22
CA ARG A 26 4.86 -8.36 -2.86
C ARG A 26 5.62 -9.44 -2.07
N LEU A 27 6.84 -9.74 -2.49
CA LEU A 27 7.72 -10.76 -1.92
C LEU A 27 8.66 -10.23 -0.84
N CYS A 28 8.47 -8.98 -0.40
CA CYS A 28 9.33 -8.31 0.56
C CYS A 28 9.50 -9.20 1.82
N PRO A 29 10.73 -9.60 2.17
CA PRO A 29 10.98 -10.45 3.33
C PRO A 29 10.91 -9.68 4.66
N CYS A 30 10.84 -8.35 4.62
CA CYS A 30 10.88 -7.48 5.79
C CYS A 30 9.52 -7.43 6.52
N ALA A 31 9.16 -8.52 7.19
CA ALA A 31 7.93 -8.64 7.98
C ALA A 31 7.89 -7.66 9.18
N ASP A 32 9.06 -7.26 9.70
CA ASP A 32 9.21 -6.30 10.80
C ASP A 32 9.00 -4.84 10.36
N CYS A 33 8.85 -4.57 9.06
CA CYS A 33 8.62 -3.22 8.57
C CYS A 33 7.24 -2.71 9.02
N PRO A 34 7.12 -1.51 9.62
CA PRO A 34 5.83 -0.94 10.02
C PRO A 34 4.89 -0.69 8.82
N LEU A 35 5.44 -0.60 7.60
CA LEU A 35 4.69 -0.47 6.36
C LEU A 35 4.29 -1.83 5.74
N TYR A 36 4.83 -2.95 6.24
CA TYR A 36 4.55 -4.30 5.73
C TYR A 36 3.05 -4.63 5.56
N PRO A 37 2.15 -4.31 6.51
CA PRO A 37 0.71 -4.57 6.35
C PRO A 37 0.04 -3.67 5.29
N TYR A 38 0.67 -2.56 4.92
CA TYR A 38 0.13 -1.55 4.00
C TYR A 38 0.83 -1.57 2.63
N ARG A 39 1.86 -2.40 2.43
CA ARG A 39 2.71 -2.45 1.22
C ARG A 39 1.95 -2.62 -0.10
N ASN A 40 0.79 -3.26 -0.03
CA ASN A 40 -0.10 -3.45 -1.17
C ASN A 40 -0.99 -2.24 -1.50
N GLY A 41 -0.80 -1.10 -0.81
CA GLY A 41 -1.65 0.09 -0.96
C GLY A 41 -3.09 -0.15 -0.54
N ARG A 42 -3.33 -1.18 0.27
CA ARG A 42 -4.65 -1.57 0.73
C ARG A 42 -4.64 -1.70 2.25
N ARG A 43 -5.67 -1.17 2.88
CA ARG A 43 -5.84 -1.25 4.32
C ARG A 43 -6.19 -2.71 4.69
N PRO A 44 -5.46 -3.35 5.63
CA PRO A 44 -5.80 -4.70 6.08
C PRO A 44 -7.18 -4.69 6.71
N LYS A 45 -8.11 -5.49 6.17
CA LYS A 45 -9.48 -5.61 6.66
C LYS A 45 -9.48 -6.35 8.01
N LYS A 46 -9.20 -5.66 9.12
CA LYS A 46 -9.59 -6.15 10.45
C LYS A 46 -11.05 -5.79 10.70
N ALA A 47 -11.91 -6.80 10.52
CA ALA A 47 -13.22 -7.10 11.14
C ALA A 47 -14.29 -6.03 11.48
N SER A 48 -14.17 -4.74 11.17
CA SER A 48 -15.26 -3.79 11.46
C SER A 48 -15.51 -2.75 10.36
N GLY A 49 -16.42 -3.09 9.45
CA GLY A 49 -17.52 -2.19 9.06
C GLY A 49 -17.28 -1.03 8.08
N ILE A 50 -16.09 -0.80 7.54
CA ILE A 50 -15.89 0.37 6.66
C ILE A 50 -15.77 -0.07 5.19
N LYS A 51 -16.81 0.23 4.41
CA LYS A 51 -16.87 0.03 2.95
C LYS A 51 -15.91 1.02 2.29
N ASP A 52 -14.76 0.56 1.83
CA ASP A 52 -13.88 1.36 0.96
C ASP A 52 -14.62 1.59 -0.37
N ASN A 53 -15.13 2.80 -0.57
CA ASN A 53 -15.69 3.26 -1.84
C ASN A 53 -14.54 3.40 -2.83
N LYS A 54 -14.35 2.38 -3.66
CA LYS A 54 -13.39 2.41 -4.75
C LYS A 54 -13.92 3.34 -5.83
N ASN A 55 -13.37 4.54 -5.92
CA ASN A 55 -13.41 5.30 -7.16
C ASN A 55 -12.08 5.08 -7.90
N GLU A 56 -12.06 3.99 -8.66
CA GLU A 56 -11.01 3.65 -9.62
C GLU A 56 -11.45 4.21 -10.99
N ASN A 57 -11.24 5.52 -11.19
CA ASN A 57 -11.26 6.11 -12.52
C ASN A 57 -9.88 5.88 -13.16
N GLU A 58 -9.85 4.97 -14.13
CA GLU A 58 -9.06 5.13 -15.36
C GLU A 58 -10.04 5.37 -16.51
#